data_AF-A0A9P6UWY6-F1
#
_entry.id   AF-A0A9P6UWY6-F1
#
_cell.length_a   1.000
_cell.length_b   1.000
_cell.length_c   1.000
_cell.angle_alpha   90.00
_cell.angle_beta   90.00
_cell.angle_gamma   90.00
#
_symmetry.space_group_name_H-M   'P 1'
#
loop_
_entity.id
_entity.type
_entity.pdbx_description
1 polymer ?
#
loop_
_entity_poly.entity_id
_entity_poly.type
_entity_poly.pdbx_seq_one_letter_code
_entity_poly.pdbx_strand_id
1 'polypeptide(L)'
;MTGSNHPFIADTTAKILLELQAVHFNTVNPFMLTSGRASPVYIDCRKLISFPRARRTLMSMAESTILDEIGFEQIDAVAGGETAGIPFAAWIADRLMLPMQYVRKKPKGFGRNAQIEGHLTEGARVLLVEDLTTDSRSKINFCEALRTAGAQVNHVFVLFHYDIFAESRSVLKEIGVELHALATWWDVLRVAKSLNYFDPATLDEVEKFLHAPAACEIEILRIDEDKRKDVAQRRALINTSDLTFLCLPDTAARESVTLVDNPDTCIIDASTAFRGHHDWAYGLPELSPAQRTRIRTAQRIAVPGCHASAFILSVHPLIAKGVMPPDCPLSSHSITGYSGGGKQMIAAYEQGENPLLTSPRHYALGLEHKHLPEMTMHAELAAAPIFTPIVAAFYQGLAVTTCFYSRYLAPGVGPQQVQAVLAEYYENEPFIRVAPFDAVENLDQGFFNIQECNHTNRVDIFVFGNKDRIVTIARLDNLGKGASGAAIQCMNLRMGASEMAGLTAIA
;
A
#
# COMPACT_ATOMS: atom_id res chain seq x y z
N MET A 1 8.12 -10.42 47.79
CA MET A 1 7.21 -9.26 47.66
C MET A 1 7.42 -8.71 46.25
N THR A 2 6.78 -9.27 45.23
CA THR A 2 7.23 -9.13 43.82
C THR A 2 6.05 -9.09 42.87
N GLY A 3 5.33 -7.96 42.82
CA GLY A 3 4.19 -7.82 41.90
C GLY A 3 3.44 -6.49 41.93
N SER A 4 3.80 -5.53 42.80
CA SER A 4 2.98 -4.33 43.02
C SER A 4 3.35 -3.10 42.18
N ASN A 5 4.51 -3.07 41.49
CA ASN A 5 4.95 -1.87 40.74
C ASN A 5 4.72 -1.93 39.23
N HIS A 6 4.46 -3.11 38.63
CA HIS A 6 4.37 -3.25 37.18
C HIS A 6 3.24 -2.40 36.54
N PRO A 7 2.00 -2.35 37.10
CA PRO A 7 0.96 -1.50 36.53
C PRO A 7 1.30 0.00 36.61
N PHE A 8 1.96 0.44 37.68
CA PHE A 8 2.38 1.83 37.85
C PHE A 8 3.45 2.23 36.83
N ILE A 9 4.45 1.37 36.62
CA ILE A 9 5.53 1.59 35.64
C ILE A 9 4.96 1.65 34.22
N ALA A 10 4.08 0.72 33.87
CA ALA A 10 3.45 0.67 32.55
C ALA A 10 2.59 1.92 32.28
N ASP A 11 1.75 2.32 33.24
CA ASP A 11 0.91 3.51 33.12
C ASP A 11 1.72 4.78 32.98
N THR A 12 2.75 4.93 33.81
CA THR A 12 3.62 6.10 33.80
C THR A 12 4.40 6.19 32.50
N THR A 13 4.91 5.05 32.01
CA THR A 13 5.60 4.96 30.73
C THR A 13 4.68 5.33 29.57
N ALA A 14 3.47 4.75 29.51
CA ALA A 14 2.48 5.06 28.49
C ALA A 14 2.08 6.56 28.49
N LYS A 15 1.89 7.16 29.67
CA LYS A 15 1.62 8.60 29.80
C LYS A 15 2.76 9.45 29.23
N ILE A 16 4.01 9.15 29.60
CA ILE A 16 5.19 9.85 29.08
C ILE A 16 5.26 9.73 27.55
N LEU A 17 5.01 8.54 27.00
CA LEU A 17 5.03 8.30 25.55
C LEU A 17 3.96 9.11 24.81
N LEU A 18 2.75 9.21 25.37
CA LEU A 18 1.65 10.02 24.81
C LEU A 18 1.95 11.51 24.91
N GLU A 19 2.34 12.01 26.09
CA GLU A 19 2.66 13.43 26.34
C GLU A 19 3.77 13.94 25.43
N LEU A 20 4.80 13.12 25.19
CA LEU A 20 5.90 13.47 24.30
C LEU A 20 5.57 13.23 22.82
N GLN A 21 4.35 12.82 22.50
CA GLN A 21 3.91 12.46 21.14
C GLN A 21 4.91 11.49 20.49
N ALA A 22 5.33 10.48 21.25
CA ALA A 22 6.13 9.36 20.73
C ALA A 22 5.23 8.26 20.17
N VAL A 23 3.94 8.25 20.53
CA VAL A 23 2.90 7.36 20.02
C VAL A 23 2.07 8.07 18.95
N HIS A 24 1.81 7.37 17.85
CA HIS A 24 1.00 7.83 16.74
C HIS A 24 -0.03 6.78 16.33
N PHE A 25 -1.29 7.19 16.24
CA PHE A 25 -2.37 6.41 15.65
C PHE A 25 -2.83 7.06 14.35
N ASN A 26 -2.89 6.29 13.27
CA ASN A 26 -3.37 6.74 11.97
C ASN A 26 -4.10 5.59 11.26
N THR A 27 -5.42 5.60 11.34
CA THR A 27 -6.31 4.57 10.77
C THR A 27 -6.65 4.85 9.31
N VAL A 28 -6.43 6.08 8.83
CA VAL A 28 -6.71 6.48 7.44
C VAL A 28 -5.50 6.18 6.54
N ASN A 29 -4.31 6.62 6.98
CA ASN A 29 -3.04 6.43 6.28
C ASN A 29 -2.06 5.66 7.19
N PRO A 30 -2.12 4.32 7.21
CA PRO A 30 -1.31 3.52 8.12
C PRO A 30 0.19 3.69 7.84
N PHE A 31 0.98 3.56 8.90
CA PHE A 31 2.44 3.63 8.84
C PHE A 31 3.01 2.36 8.20
N MET A 32 4.07 2.50 7.41
CA MET A 32 4.83 1.36 6.90
C MET A 32 5.94 1.00 7.87
N LEU A 33 5.84 -0.17 8.50
CA LEU A 33 6.87 -0.73 9.37
C LEU A 33 8.11 -1.14 8.55
N THR A 34 9.25 -1.29 9.22
CA THR A 34 10.50 -1.77 8.60
C THR A 34 10.38 -3.19 8.03
N SER A 35 9.39 -3.95 8.47
CA SER A 35 9.00 -5.25 7.89
C SER A 35 8.21 -5.13 6.58
N GLY A 36 7.86 -3.92 6.14
CA GLY A 36 6.97 -3.68 5.01
C GLY A 36 5.48 -3.77 5.34
N ARG A 37 5.12 -4.02 6.61
CA ARG A 37 3.72 -4.13 7.05
C ARG A 37 3.09 -2.75 7.25
N ALA A 38 1.86 -2.58 6.76
CA ALA A 38 1.03 -1.43 7.15
C ALA A 38 0.57 -1.61 8.60
N SER A 39 0.67 -0.55 9.41
CA SER A 39 0.30 -0.54 10.82
C SER A 39 -0.40 0.77 11.15
N PRO A 40 -1.63 0.75 11.71
CA PRO A 40 -2.29 1.97 12.16
C PRO A 40 -1.61 2.57 13.40
N VAL A 41 -0.69 1.83 14.03
CA VAL A 41 0.08 2.28 15.19
C VAL A 41 1.56 2.44 14.84
N TYR A 42 2.18 3.49 15.35
CA TYR A 42 3.62 3.71 15.24
C TYR A 42 4.15 4.36 16.52
N ILE A 43 5.35 3.96 16.93
CA ILE A 43 6.03 4.51 18.10
C ILE A 43 7.49 4.84 17.76
N ASP A 44 7.95 6.02 18.17
CA ASP A 44 9.35 6.45 18.04
C ASP A 44 9.99 6.66 19.42
N CYS A 45 10.52 5.58 20.00
CA CYS A 45 11.21 5.64 21.29
C CYS A 45 12.47 6.52 21.25
N ARG A 46 13.10 6.73 20.08
CA ARG A 46 14.30 7.57 19.96
C ARG A 46 14.02 9.03 20.29
N LYS A 47 12.79 9.49 20.09
CA LYS A 47 12.35 10.83 20.50
C LYS A 47 12.63 11.10 21.97
N LEU A 48 12.51 10.09 22.83
CA LEU A 48 12.75 10.17 24.28
C LEU A 48 14.18 10.64 24.63
N ILE A 49 15.15 10.38 23.76
CA ILE A 49 16.54 10.83 23.93
C ILE A 49 16.59 12.35 24.12
N SER A 50 15.69 13.10 23.49
CA SER A 50 15.67 14.57 23.53
C SER A 50 15.02 15.16 24.79
N PHE A 51 14.47 14.34 25.70
CA PHE A 51 13.69 14.81 26.86
C PHE A 51 14.31 14.34 28.20
N PRO A 52 15.26 15.11 28.77
CA PRO A 52 16.03 14.70 29.96
C PRO A 52 15.19 14.30 31.18
N ARG A 53 14.10 15.02 31.45
CA ARG A 53 13.21 14.74 32.59
C ARG A 53 12.49 13.40 32.42
N ALA A 54 11.88 13.20 31.25
CA ALA A 54 11.18 11.96 30.92
C ALA A 54 12.12 10.77 30.88
N ARG A 55 13.25 10.87 30.15
CA ARG A 55 14.20 9.76 30.07
C ARG A 55 14.79 9.40 31.43
N ARG A 56 15.07 10.37 32.32
CA ARG A 56 15.54 10.08 33.69
C ARG A 56 14.53 9.23 34.47
N THR A 57 13.24 9.56 34.37
CA THR A 57 12.17 8.77 35.00
C THR A 57 12.10 7.36 34.41
N LEU A 58 12.11 7.24 33.07
CA LEU A 58 12.09 5.94 32.39
C LEU A 58 13.29 5.07 32.76
N MET A 59 14.50 5.63 32.85
CA MET A 59 15.70 4.89 33.25
C MET A 59 15.67 4.46 34.72
N SER A 60 15.02 5.24 35.59
CA SER A 60 14.82 4.83 36.99
C SER A 60 13.83 3.66 37.10
N MET A 61 12.79 3.66 36.26
CA MET A 61 11.86 2.52 36.16
C MET A 61 12.53 1.30 35.52
N ALA A 62 13.37 1.50 34.49
CA ALA A 62 14.18 0.44 33.89
C ALA A 62 15.07 -0.27 34.90
N GLU A 63 15.82 0.50 35.69
CA GLU A 63 16.63 -0.04 36.80
C GLU A 63 15.76 -0.83 37.79
N SER A 64 14.61 -0.29 38.21
CA SER A 64 13.70 -0.99 39.12
C SER A 64 13.16 -2.30 38.52
N THR A 65 12.77 -2.31 37.24
CA THR A 65 12.29 -3.50 36.53
C THR A 65 13.39 -4.55 36.42
N ILE A 66 14.60 -4.14 36.01
CA ILE A 66 15.76 -5.03 35.88
C ILE A 66 16.09 -5.68 37.23
N LEU A 67 16.18 -4.91 38.31
CA LEU A 67 16.55 -5.43 39.62
C LEU A 67 15.45 -6.32 40.24
N ASP A 68 14.17 -6.03 39.98
CA ASP A 68 13.04 -6.83 40.48
C ASP A 68 12.88 -8.16 39.71
N GLU A 69 13.00 -8.12 38.38
CA GLU A 69 12.74 -9.28 37.52
C GLU A 69 13.96 -10.17 37.30
N ILE A 70 15.16 -9.59 37.19
CA ILE A 70 16.40 -10.34 36.94
C ILE A 70 17.13 -10.63 38.26
N GLY A 71 17.16 -9.67 39.17
CA GLY A 71 17.80 -9.79 40.47
C GLY A 71 19.16 -9.09 40.59
N PHE A 72 19.61 -8.92 41.83
CA PHE A 72 20.89 -8.28 42.16
C PHE A 72 22.08 -9.17 41.77
N GLU A 73 23.17 -8.53 41.35
CA GLU A 73 24.43 -9.20 40.97
C GLU A 73 24.24 -10.29 39.89
N GLN A 74 23.20 -10.19 39.07
CA GLN A 74 22.92 -11.13 37.97
C GLN A 74 23.48 -10.70 36.61
N ILE A 75 23.90 -9.44 36.49
CA ILE A 75 24.38 -8.83 35.25
C ILE A 75 25.77 -8.25 35.52
N ASP A 76 26.74 -8.59 34.66
CA ASP A 76 28.12 -8.12 34.76
C ASP A 76 28.42 -6.97 33.79
N ALA A 77 27.64 -6.83 32.71
CA ALA A 77 27.77 -5.77 31.72
C ALA A 77 26.47 -5.49 30.96
N VAL A 78 26.38 -4.31 30.34
CA VAL A 78 25.24 -3.90 29.51
C VAL A 78 25.70 -3.70 28.06
N ALA A 79 24.98 -4.25 27.10
CA ALA A 79 25.25 -4.03 25.68
C ALA A 79 24.08 -3.34 25.00
N GLY A 80 24.35 -2.26 24.25
CA GLY A 80 23.34 -1.61 23.40
C GLY A 80 23.37 -2.15 21.98
N GLY A 81 22.22 -2.48 21.39
CA GLY A 81 22.15 -2.76 19.96
C GLY A 81 22.28 -1.48 19.12
N GLU A 82 23.02 -1.57 18.01
CA GLU A 82 23.13 -0.46 17.06
C GLU A 82 21.80 -0.25 16.32
N THR A 83 21.25 0.95 16.21
CA THR A 83 21.71 2.28 16.69
C THR A 83 20.91 2.74 17.92
N ALA A 84 19.65 2.30 18.03
CA ALA A 84 18.67 2.86 18.93
C ALA A 84 18.82 2.37 20.39
N GLY A 85 19.40 1.19 20.61
CA GLY A 85 19.68 0.68 21.95
C GLY A 85 20.83 1.39 22.67
N ILE A 86 21.80 1.93 21.93
CA ILE A 86 23.03 2.53 22.50
C ILE A 86 22.75 3.60 23.57
N PRO A 87 21.88 4.61 23.35
CA PRO A 87 21.66 5.67 24.34
C PRO A 87 21.06 5.12 25.64
N PHE A 88 20.07 4.23 25.53
CA PHE A 88 19.41 3.64 26.68
C PHE A 88 20.32 2.69 27.44
N ALA A 89 21.12 1.89 26.72
CA ALA A 89 22.14 1.02 27.29
C ALA A 89 23.17 1.82 28.10
N ALA A 90 23.62 2.98 27.59
CA ALA A 90 24.58 3.83 28.29
C ALA A 90 24.02 4.36 29.62
N TRP A 91 22.76 4.82 29.62
CA TRP A 91 22.13 5.31 30.85
C TRP A 91 21.80 4.20 31.83
N ILE A 92 21.38 3.03 31.37
CA ILE A 92 21.14 1.87 32.24
C ILE A 92 22.45 1.38 32.85
N ALA A 93 23.54 1.29 32.06
CA ALA A 93 24.86 0.92 32.55
C ALA A 93 25.37 1.87 33.64
N ASP A 94 25.22 3.19 33.43
CA ASP A 94 25.58 4.22 34.41
C ASP A 94 24.80 4.05 35.73
N ARG A 95 23.49 3.79 35.64
CA ARG A 95 22.64 3.58 36.84
C ARG A 95 22.96 2.30 37.59
N LEU A 96 23.21 1.20 36.85
CA LEU A 96 23.58 -0.09 37.43
C LEU A 96 25.05 -0.15 37.86
N MET A 97 25.84 0.88 37.57
CA MET A 97 27.29 0.93 37.81
C MET A 97 28.05 -0.22 37.12
N LEU A 98 27.64 -0.56 35.89
CA LEU A 98 28.20 -1.67 35.10
C LEU A 98 28.98 -1.19 33.87
N PRO A 99 29.98 -1.95 33.40
CA PRO A 99 30.63 -1.69 32.12
C PRO A 99 29.64 -1.80 30.96
N MET A 100 29.88 -1.00 29.92
CA MET A 100 29.02 -0.93 28.73
C MET A 100 29.77 -1.33 27.46
N GLN A 101 29.10 -2.08 26.60
CA GLN A 101 29.49 -2.34 25.21
C GLN A 101 28.36 -1.93 24.25
N TYR A 102 28.62 -1.95 22.95
CA TYR A 102 27.56 -1.97 21.96
C TYR A 102 27.83 -2.95 20.81
N VAL A 103 26.75 -3.43 20.21
CA VAL A 103 26.76 -4.48 19.20
C VAL A 103 26.38 -3.89 17.85
N ARG A 104 27.27 -4.01 16.87
CA ARG A 104 27.06 -3.54 15.51
C ARG A 104 26.18 -4.51 14.72
N LYS A 105 25.35 -3.98 13.82
CA LYS A 105 24.54 -4.79 12.89
C LYS A 105 25.41 -5.61 11.92
N LYS A 106 26.61 -5.12 11.60
CA LYS A 106 27.57 -5.80 10.72
C LYS A 106 28.97 -5.77 11.32
N PRO A 107 29.78 -6.84 11.12
CA PRO A 107 31.14 -6.91 11.62
C PRO A 107 32.06 -5.84 11.00
N LYS A 108 33.07 -5.42 11.78
CA LYS A 108 34.20 -4.59 11.36
C LYS A 108 35.37 -5.52 11.03
N GLY A 109 35.49 -5.91 9.76
CA GLY A 109 36.55 -6.81 9.32
C GLY A 109 36.35 -8.25 9.81
N PHE A 110 37.45 -8.99 10.00
CA PHE A 110 37.45 -10.41 10.32
C PHE A 110 37.85 -10.66 11.78
N GLY A 111 37.09 -11.47 12.52
CA GLY A 111 37.42 -11.89 13.89
C GLY A 111 36.20 -12.16 14.77
N ARG A 112 36.40 -12.94 15.85
CA ARG A 112 35.35 -13.35 16.82
C ARG A 112 34.63 -12.17 17.49
N ASN A 113 35.31 -11.03 17.64
CA ASN A 113 34.78 -9.81 18.27
C ASN A 113 34.49 -8.69 17.27
N ALA A 114 34.42 -8.98 15.97
CA ALA A 114 34.30 -7.95 14.93
C ALA A 114 33.00 -7.12 15.03
N GLN A 115 31.98 -7.58 15.76
CA GLN A 115 30.71 -6.86 15.96
C GLN A 115 30.61 -6.12 17.31
N ILE A 116 31.54 -6.35 18.25
CA ILE A 116 31.46 -5.78 19.59
C ILE A 116 32.42 -4.59 19.69
N GLU A 117 31.90 -3.46 20.16
CA GLU A 117 32.70 -2.28 20.48
C GLU A 117 32.67 -2.07 21.99
N GLY A 118 33.85 -1.90 22.59
CA GLY A 118 34.06 -1.89 24.05
C GLY A 118 34.87 -3.09 24.54
N HIS A 119 35.05 -3.19 25.86
CA HIS A 119 35.75 -4.31 26.50
C HIS A 119 34.73 -5.31 27.03
N LEU A 120 34.78 -6.55 26.52
CA LEU A 120 33.92 -7.66 26.95
C LEU A 120 34.78 -8.77 27.56
N THR A 121 34.48 -9.14 28.80
CA THR A 121 35.11 -10.26 29.48
C THR A 121 34.42 -11.57 29.07
N GLU A 122 35.20 -12.60 28.71
CA GLU A 122 34.64 -13.91 28.38
C GLU A 122 33.88 -14.49 29.58
N GLY A 123 32.69 -15.03 29.32
CA GLY A 123 31.78 -15.55 30.33
C GLY A 123 30.88 -14.51 31.00
N ALA A 124 31.06 -13.21 30.75
CA ALA A 124 30.24 -12.15 31.36
C ALA A 124 28.75 -12.30 31.05
N ARG A 125 27.88 -12.10 32.05
CA ARG A 125 26.42 -12.07 31.90
C ARG A 125 26.01 -10.69 31.42
N VAL A 126 25.64 -10.60 30.16
CA VAL A 126 25.35 -9.34 29.48
C VAL A 126 23.84 -9.14 29.34
N LEU A 127 23.36 -7.99 29.81
CA LEU A 127 22.01 -7.50 29.50
C LEU A 127 22.05 -6.79 28.13
N LEU A 128 21.32 -7.32 27.16
CA LEU A 128 21.11 -6.62 25.88
C LEU A 128 19.99 -5.59 26.04
N VAL A 129 20.27 -4.33 25.71
CA VAL A 129 19.31 -3.22 25.79
C VAL A 129 19.01 -2.70 24.39
N GLU A 130 17.73 -2.55 24.11
CA GLU A 130 17.17 -1.94 22.90
C GLU A 130 16.06 -0.94 23.25
N ASP A 131 15.66 -0.09 22.30
CA ASP A 131 14.58 0.87 22.53
C ASP A 131 13.20 0.20 22.47
N LEU A 132 13.00 -0.71 21.52
CA LEU A 132 11.76 -1.47 21.38
C LEU A 132 11.96 -2.86 20.75
N THR A 133 10.95 -3.71 20.87
CA THR A 133 10.84 -4.95 20.10
C THR A 133 9.44 -5.18 19.53
N THR A 134 9.39 -5.76 18.33
CA THR A 134 8.17 -6.15 17.60
C THR A 134 7.97 -7.67 17.67
N ASP A 135 8.58 -8.41 16.75
CA ASP A 135 8.58 -9.88 16.66
C ASP A 135 9.83 -10.52 17.29
N SER A 136 10.69 -9.69 17.90
CA SER A 136 11.95 -10.06 18.55
C SER A 136 13.03 -10.69 17.67
N ARG A 137 12.80 -10.91 16.36
CA ARG A 137 13.77 -11.55 15.45
C ARG A 137 15.06 -10.74 15.32
N SER A 138 14.95 -9.42 15.26
CA SER A 138 16.12 -8.53 15.18
C SER A 138 17.06 -8.63 16.38
N LYS A 139 16.57 -9.10 17.54
CA LYS A 139 17.34 -9.18 18.79
C LYS A 139 18.19 -10.44 18.86
N ILE A 140 17.73 -11.52 18.22
CA ILE A 140 18.46 -12.79 18.11
C ILE A 140 19.87 -12.54 17.55
N ASN A 141 19.98 -11.77 16.46
CA ASN A 141 21.26 -11.46 15.84
C ASN A 141 22.24 -10.77 16.80
N PHE A 142 21.76 -9.88 17.67
CA PHE A 142 22.59 -9.21 18.67
C PHE A 142 22.98 -10.15 19.81
N CYS A 143 22.05 -10.98 20.29
CA CYS A 143 22.32 -12.01 21.29
C CYS A 143 23.38 -13.01 20.78
N GLU A 144 23.27 -13.47 19.53
CA GLU A 144 24.22 -14.39 18.91
C GLU A 144 25.61 -13.77 18.71
N ALA A 145 25.67 -12.49 18.31
CA ALA A 145 26.94 -11.77 18.19
C ALA A 145 27.67 -11.67 19.54
N LEU A 146 26.95 -11.34 20.61
CA LEU A 146 27.49 -11.31 21.97
C LEU A 146 27.94 -12.69 22.44
N ARG A 147 27.12 -13.73 22.21
CA ARG A 147 27.47 -15.12 22.55
C ARG A 147 28.69 -15.62 21.80
N THR A 148 28.80 -15.26 20.51
CA THR A 148 29.98 -15.57 19.69
C THR A 148 31.22 -14.88 20.24
N ALA A 149 31.10 -13.65 20.74
CA ALA A 149 32.18 -12.93 21.44
C ALA A 149 32.49 -13.47 22.86
N GLY A 150 31.77 -14.50 23.32
CA GLY A 150 32.02 -15.19 24.59
C GLY A 150 31.14 -14.75 25.76
N ALA A 151 30.14 -13.89 25.55
CA ALA A 151 29.20 -13.50 26.60
C ALA A 151 28.10 -14.54 26.84
N GLN A 152 27.52 -14.52 28.04
CA GLN A 152 26.24 -15.14 28.33
C GLN A 152 25.15 -14.07 28.18
N VAL A 153 24.14 -14.33 27.35
CA VAL A 153 23.02 -13.39 27.14
C VAL A 153 21.74 -14.14 27.45
N ASN A 154 21.15 -13.88 28.61
CA ASN A 154 19.89 -14.50 29.05
C ASN A 154 18.75 -13.48 29.19
N HIS A 155 19.05 -12.19 29.12
CA HIS A 155 18.07 -11.14 29.32
C HIS A 155 18.18 -10.07 28.23
N VAL A 156 17.02 -9.65 27.74
CA VAL A 156 16.84 -8.49 26.86
C VAL A 156 15.90 -7.52 27.55
N PHE A 157 16.31 -6.26 27.64
CA PHE A 157 15.45 -5.17 28.11
C PHE A 157 15.11 -4.22 26.96
N VAL A 158 13.84 -3.84 26.88
CA VAL A 158 13.35 -2.80 25.97
C VAL A 158 12.50 -1.77 26.71
N LEU A 159 12.44 -0.53 26.21
CA LEU A 159 11.46 0.42 26.74
C LEU A 159 10.05 0.03 26.34
N PHE A 160 9.88 -0.50 25.12
CA PHE A 160 8.57 -0.78 24.58
C PHE A 160 8.51 -2.15 23.87
N HIS A 161 7.55 -2.98 24.25
CA HIS A 161 7.27 -4.24 23.58
C HIS A 161 5.92 -4.18 22.88
N TYR A 162 5.85 -4.50 21.59
CA TYR A 162 4.58 -4.45 20.86
C TYR A 162 3.53 -5.38 21.46
N ASP A 163 3.89 -6.62 21.85
CA ASP A 163 3.01 -7.59 22.51
C ASP A 163 1.69 -7.88 21.76
N ILE A 164 1.72 -7.80 20.43
CA ILE A 164 0.59 -8.11 19.54
C ILE A 164 0.86 -9.28 18.59
N PHE A 165 2.12 -9.74 18.53
CA PHE A 165 2.50 -10.94 17.78
C PHE A 165 2.67 -12.09 18.76
N ALA A 166 1.95 -13.19 18.54
CA ALA A 166 1.91 -14.34 19.44
C ALA A 166 3.30 -14.92 19.71
N GLU A 167 4.20 -14.84 18.72
CA GLU A 167 5.53 -15.43 18.74
C GLU A 167 6.60 -14.52 19.38
N SER A 168 6.29 -13.25 19.63
CA SER A 168 7.27 -12.22 20.05
C SER A 168 8.09 -12.61 21.29
N ARG A 169 7.47 -13.30 22.25
CA ARG A 169 8.15 -13.82 23.46
C ARG A 169 8.69 -15.24 23.28
N SER A 170 8.01 -16.11 22.54
CA SER A 170 8.43 -17.50 22.37
C SER A 170 9.77 -17.61 21.62
N VAL A 171 9.98 -16.76 20.62
CA VAL A 171 11.20 -16.74 19.81
C VAL A 171 12.47 -16.46 20.64
N LEU A 172 12.40 -15.56 21.62
CA LEU A 172 13.53 -15.33 22.53
C LEU A 172 13.66 -16.45 23.56
N LYS A 173 12.54 -16.98 24.04
CA LYS A 173 12.53 -18.11 25.00
C LYS A 173 13.17 -19.36 24.42
N GLU A 174 12.97 -19.64 23.12
CA GLU A 174 13.58 -20.75 22.39
C GLU A 174 15.11 -20.71 22.40
N ILE A 175 15.70 -19.51 22.42
CA ILE A 175 17.16 -19.34 22.54
C ILE A 175 17.62 -19.11 23.99
N GLY A 176 16.75 -19.32 24.98
CA GLY A 176 17.06 -19.14 26.41
C GLY A 176 17.23 -17.68 26.83
N VAL A 177 16.49 -16.77 26.21
CA VAL A 177 16.51 -15.32 26.50
C VAL A 177 15.13 -14.87 26.99
N GLU A 178 15.10 -14.15 28.11
CA GLU A 178 13.91 -13.54 28.69
C GLU A 178 13.80 -12.06 28.27
N LEU A 179 12.57 -11.60 28.00
CA LEU A 179 12.28 -10.24 27.54
C LEU A 179 11.57 -9.43 28.63
N HIS A 180 12.20 -8.32 29.01
CA HIS A 180 11.73 -7.35 29.98
C HIS A 180 11.35 -6.05 29.27
N ALA A 181 10.22 -5.44 29.65
CA ALA A 181 9.74 -4.22 29.02
C ALA A 181 9.05 -3.28 30.02
N LEU A 182 9.07 -1.96 29.75
CA LEU A 182 8.33 -1.01 30.59
C LEU A 182 6.85 -0.87 30.24
N ALA A 183 6.50 -0.97 28.95
CA ALA A 183 5.13 -0.83 28.48
C ALA A 183 4.89 -1.57 27.17
N THR A 184 3.60 -1.80 26.88
CA THR A 184 3.11 -2.41 25.64
C THR A 184 2.07 -1.54 24.92
N TRP A 185 1.64 -1.96 23.72
CA TRP A 185 0.52 -1.31 23.05
C TRP A 185 -0.78 -1.40 23.85
N TRP A 186 -0.98 -2.48 24.62
CA TRP A 186 -2.16 -2.63 25.48
C TRP A 186 -2.17 -1.59 26.61
N ASP A 187 -1.01 -1.26 27.17
CA ASP A 187 -0.89 -0.21 28.19
C ASP A 187 -1.16 1.18 27.60
N VAL A 188 -0.60 1.45 26.42
CA VAL A 188 -0.82 2.71 25.70
C VAL A 188 -2.30 2.87 25.33
N LEU A 189 -2.95 1.83 24.79
CA LEU A 189 -4.37 1.87 24.44
C LEU A 189 -5.23 2.12 25.67
N ARG A 190 -4.96 1.40 26.77
CA ARG A 190 -5.69 1.56 28.04
C ARG A 190 -5.55 2.97 28.61
N VAL A 191 -4.33 3.52 28.65
CA VAL A 191 -4.09 4.90 29.11
C VAL A 191 -4.73 5.91 28.17
N ALA A 192 -4.58 5.76 26.85
CA ALA A 192 -5.19 6.64 25.86
C ALA A 192 -6.72 6.69 25.98
N LYS A 193 -7.37 5.53 26.20
CA LYS A 193 -8.81 5.43 26.50
C LYS A 193 -9.16 6.19 27.78
N SER A 194 -8.43 5.97 28.88
CA SER A 194 -8.71 6.63 30.16
C SER A 194 -8.55 8.15 30.13
N LEU A 195 -7.64 8.66 29.29
CA LEU A 195 -7.37 10.09 29.14
C LEU A 195 -8.23 10.74 28.04
N ASN A 196 -9.03 9.97 27.30
CA ASN A 196 -9.69 10.42 26.07
C ASN A 196 -8.73 11.13 25.10
N TYR A 197 -7.53 10.56 24.93
CA TYR A 197 -6.45 11.21 24.18
C TYR A 197 -6.68 11.20 22.65
N PHE A 198 -7.37 10.16 22.15
CA PHE A 198 -7.80 10.03 20.75
C PHE A 198 -9.33 9.90 20.69
N ASP A 199 -9.93 10.10 19.52
CA ASP A 199 -11.35 9.88 19.33
C ASP A 199 -11.72 8.39 19.44
N PRO A 200 -12.97 8.05 19.85
CA PRO A 200 -13.38 6.67 20.05
C PRO A 200 -13.23 5.78 18.81
N ALA A 201 -13.49 6.29 17.61
CA ALA A 201 -13.42 5.49 16.39
C ALA A 201 -11.97 5.08 16.08
N THR A 202 -11.02 5.98 16.26
CA THR A 202 -9.58 5.68 16.16
C THR A 202 -9.16 4.62 17.19
N LEU A 203 -9.60 4.74 18.44
CA LEU A 203 -9.27 3.79 19.50
C LEU A 203 -9.83 2.38 19.21
N ASP A 204 -11.05 2.30 18.70
CA ASP A 204 -11.70 1.02 18.35
C ASP A 204 -10.99 0.33 17.17
N GLU A 205 -10.60 1.08 16.13
CA GLU A 205 -9.85 0.53 15.00
C GLU A 205 -8.44 0.06 15.40
N VAL A 206 -7.76 0.82 16.26
CA VAL A 206 -6.48 0.40 16.82
C VAL A 206 -6.65 -0.89 17.63
N GLU A 207 -7.66 -0.98 18.49
CA GLU A 207 -7.91 -2.18 19.30
C GLU A 207 -8.15 -3.42 18.42
N LYS A 208 -8.96 -3.29 17.35
CA LYS A 208 -9.15 -4.37 16.36
C LYS A 208 -7.82 -4.82 15.76
N PHE A 209 -6.96 -3.87 15.37
CA PHE A 209 -5.65 -4.19 14.83
C PHE A 209 -4.75 -4.90 15.85
N LEU A 210 -4.71 -4.43 17.11
CA LEU A 210 -3.88 -5.07 18.14
C LEU A 210 -4.30 -6.51 18.43
N HIS A 211 -5.59 -6.83 18.31
CA HIS A 211 -6.10 -8.20 18.43
C HIS A 211 -5.75 -9.10 17.24
N ALA A 212 -5.65 -8.55 16.02
CA ALA A 212 -5.44 -9.32 14.80
C ALA A 212 -4.48 -8.62 13.81
N PRO A 213 -3.19 -8.42 14.16
CA PRO A 213 -2.27 -7.64 13.32
C PRO A 213 -1.85 -8.36 12.03
N ALA A 214 -2.19 -9.65 11.89
CA ALA A 214 -1.88 -10.51 10.75
C ALA A 214 -3.01 -10.65 9.72
N ALA A 215 -4.20 -10.06 9.95
CA ALA A 215 -5.33 -10.17 9.02
C ALA A 215 -5.11 -9.51 7.63
N CYS A 216 -3.93 -8.93 7.39
CA CYS A 216 -3.49 -8.30 6.15
C CYS A 216 -2.26 -8.98 5.51
N GLU A 217 -2.04 -10.28 5.73
CA GLU A 217 -1.00 -11.03 5.01
C GLU A 217 -1.55 -11.66 3.70
N ILE A 218 -0.87 -11.40 2.58
CA ILE A 218 -1.19 -11.97 1.26
C ILE A 218 -0.22 -13.11 0.98
N GLU A 219 -0.72 -14.33 0.86
CA GLU A 219 0.02 -15.47 0.32
C GLU A 219 -0.21 -15.58 -1.19
N ILE A 220 0.85 -15.66 -1.99
CA ILE A 220 0.75 -15.84 -3.43
C ILE A 220 0.85 -17.33 -3.78
N LEU A 221 -0.29 -17.92 -4.13
CA LEU A 221 -0.33 -19.26 -4.69
C LEU A 221 0.20 -19.24 -6.14
N ARG A 222 1.24 -20.03 -6.42
CA ARG A 222 1.85 -20.12 -7.75
C ARG A 222 1.60 -21.50 -8.35
N ILE A 223 1.23 -21.52 -9.64
CA ILE A 223 1.18 -22.74 -10.44
C ILE A 223 2.53 -22.97 -11.10
N ASP A 224 3.02 -24.21 -11.07
CA ASP A 224 4.22 -24.61 -11.80
C ASP A 224 4.05 -24.33 -13.30
N GLU A 225 5.12 -23.90 -13.96
CA GLU A 225 5.04 -23.40 -15.34
C GLU A 225 4.58 -24.47 -16.35
N ASP A 226 5.01 -25.71 -16.18
CA ASP A 226 4.62 -26.87 -16.97
C ASP A 226 3.16 -27.30 -16.73
N LYS A 227 2.58 -26.94 -15.57
CA LYS A 227 1.20 -27.26 -15.18
C LYS A 227 0.18 -26.16 -15.48
N ARG A 228 0.60 -25.02 -16.03
CA ARG A 228 -0.31 -23.88 -16.34
C ARG A 228 -1.49 -24.21 -17.26
N LYS A 229 -1.42 -25.30 -18.02
CA LYS A 229 -2.50 -25.77 -18.90
C LYS A 229 -3.28 -26.96 -18.33
N ASP A 230 -2.87 -27.50 -17.18
CA ASP A 230 -3.56 -28.59 -16.51
C ASP A 230 -4.82 -28.04 -15.82
N VAL A 231 -5.98 -28.55 -16.23
CA VAL A 231 -7.28 -28.12 -15.74
C VAL A 231 -7.49 -28.49 -14.27
N ALA A 232 -7.03 -29.66 -13.83
CA ALA A 232 -7.18 -30.12 -12.46
C ALA A 232 -6.34 -29.28 -11.49
N GLN A 233 -5.10 -28.95 -11.89
CA GLN A 233 -4.21 -28.09 -11.09
C GLN A 233 -4.75 -26.66 -10.99
N ARG A 234 -5.23 -26.09 -12.10
CA ARG A 234 -5.90 -24.77 -12.10
C ARG A 234 -7.12 -24.78 -11.19
N ARG A 235 -7.98 -25.80 -11.31
CA ARG A 235 -9.17 -25.96 -10.47
C ARG A 235 -8.79 -26.01 -8.98
N ALA A 236 -7.79 -26.81 -8.63
CA ALA A 236 -7.33 -26.92 -7.24
C ALA A 236 -6.88 -25.56 -6.69
N LEU A 237 -5.98 -24.86 -7.39
CA LEU A 237 -5.45 -23.57 -6.92
C LEU A 237 -6.50 -22.47 -6.85
N ILE A 238 -7.39 -22.40 -7.85
CA ILE A 238 -8.50 -21.43 -7.86
C ILE A 238 -9.35 -21.62 -6.60
N ASN A 239 -9.74 -22.86 -6.30
CA ASN A 239 -10.64 -23.13 -5.18
C ASN A 239 -9.97 -23.05 -3.80
N THR A 240 -8.64 -23.19 -3.73
CA THR A 240 -7.87 -22.93 -2.51
C THR A 240 -7.66 -21.44 -2.25
N SER A 241 -7.73 -20.59 -3.29
CA SER A 241 -7.53 -19.15 -3.14
C SER A 241 -8.78 -18.40 -2.67
N ASP A 242 -8.59 -17.42 -1.80
CA ASP A 242 -9.63 -16.42 -1.48
C ASP A 242 -9.87 -15.48 -2.68
N LEU A 243 -8.81 -15.18 -3.42
CA LEU A 243 -8.79 -14.27 -4.57
C LEU A 243 -7.93 -14.86 -5.70
N THR A 244 -8.50 -14.93 -6.91
CA THR A 244 -7.79 -15.32 -8.14
C THR A 244 -7.80 -14.20 -9.17
N PHE A 245 -6.62 -13.83 -9.67
CA PHE A 245 -6.48 -12.97 -10.85
C PHE A 245 -6.43 -13.78 -12.14
N LEU A 246 -7.27 -13.43 -13.12
CA LEU A 246 -7.23 -13.99 -14.46
C LEU A 246 -6.57 -13.01 -15.44
N CYS A 247 -5.26 -13.17 -15.65
CA CYS A 247 -4.51 -12.42 -16.65
C CYS A 247 -4.41 -13.22 -17.97
N LEU A 248 -5.56 -13.67 -18.46
CA LEU A 248 -5.68 -14.66 -19.53
C LEU A 248 -6.40 -14.10 -20.76
N PRO A 249 -6.21 -14.70 -21.95
CA PRO A 249 -7.10 -14.46 -23.09
C PRO A 249 -8.55 -14.88 -22.78
N ASP A 250 -9.50 -14.19 -23.40
CA ASP A 250 -10.94 -14.33 -23.20
C ASP A 250 -11.47 -15.78 -23.12
N THR A 251 -11.03 -16.66 -24.01
CA THR A 251 -11.46 -18.08 -24.00
C THR A 251 -10.99 -18.80 -22.74
N ALA A 252 -9.73 -18.59 -22.34
CA ALA A 252 -9.15 -19.20 -21.15
C ALA A 252 -9.68 -18.58 -19.85
N ALA A 253 -10.03 -17.29 -19.86
CA ALA A 253 -10.71 -16.64 -18.75
C ALA A 253 -12.10 -17.26 -18.52
N ARG A 254 -12.90 -17.42 -19.59
CA ARG A 254 -14.22 -18.09 -19.50
C ARG A 254 -14.12 -19.52 -18.98
N GLU A 255 -13.16 -20.30 -19.48
CA GLU A 255 -12.89 -21.64 -18.97
C GLU A 255 -12.50 -21.62 -17.49
N SER A 256 -11.62 -20.70 -17.06
CA SER A 256 -11.19 -20.63 -15.65
C SER A 256 -12.35 -20.38 -14.69
N VAL A 257 -13.31 -19.54 -15.09
CA VAL A 257 -14.48 -19.23 -14.27
C VAL A 257 -15.37 -20.46 -14.06
N THR A 258 -15.44 -21.40 -15.01
CA THR A 258 -16.19 -22.65 -14.83
C THR A 258 -15.49 -23.66 -13.92
N LEU A 259 -14.25 -23.37 -13.52
CA LEU A 259 -13.49 -24.19 -12.56
C LEU A 259 -13.75 -23.81 -11.10
N VAL A 260 -14.51 -22.73 -10.83
CA VAL A 260 -14.79 -22.29 -9.45
C VAL A 260 -15.93 -23.12 -8.85
N ASP A 261 -15.60 -23.94 -7.85
CA ASP A 261 -16.53 -24.72 -7.02
C ASP A 261 -16.71 -24.09 -5.62
N ASN A 262 -15.70 -23.37 -5.14
CA ASN A 262 -15.71 -22.66 -3.86
C ASN A 262 -16.46 -21.32 -4.00
N PRO A 263 -17.61 -21.14 -3.32
CA PRO A 263 -18.40 -19.91 -3.44
C PRO A 263 -17.70 -18.68 -2.85
N ASP A 264 -16.72 -18.87 -1.97
CA ASP A 264 -16.01 -17.77 -1.30
C ASP A 264 -14.85 -17.21 -2.15
N THR A 265 -14.40 -17.95 -3.17
CA THR A 265 -13.36 -17.51 -4.10
C THR A 265 -13.87 -16.34 -4.96
N CYS A 266 -13.20 -15.20 -4.81
CA CYS A 266 -13.40 -14.03 -5.65
C CYS A 266 -12.52 -14.09 -6.91
N ILE A 267 -13.10 -13.81 -8.07
CA ILE A 267 -12.38 -13.72 -9.34
C ILE A 267 -12.24 -12.26 -9.76
N ILE A 268 -11.01 -11.84 -10.03
CA ILE A 268 -10.67 -10.55 -10.66
C ILE A 268 -10.13 -10.84 -12.07
N ASP A 269 -10.95 -10.63 -13.08
CA ASP A 269 -10.62 -10.93 -14.48
C ASP A 269 -10.12 -9.70 -15.22
N ALA A 270 -8.92 -9.79 -15.82
CA ALA A 270 -8.34 -8.73 -16.64
C ALA A 270 -8.66 -8.85 -18.14
N SER A 271 -9.31 -9.94 -18.56
CA SER A 271 -9.72 -10.15 -19.95
C SER A 271 -10.90 -9.26 -20.36
N THR A 272 -11.29 -9.29 -21.64
CA THR A 272 -12.51 -8.61 -22.11
C THR A 272 -13.79 -9.43 -21.89
N ALA A 273 -13.67 -10.67 -21.42
CA ALA A 273 -14.75 -11.64 -21.48
C ALA A 273 -16.02 -11.25 -20.71
N PHE A 274 -15.87 -10.55 -19.58
CA PHE A 274 -16.94 -10.29 -18.62
C PHE A 274 -17.22 -8.80 -18.37
N ARG A 275 -16.57 -7.90 -19.10
CA ARG A 275 -16.63 -6.44 -18.82
C ARG A 275 -18.01 -5.81 -19.03
N GLY A 276 -18.88 -6.45 -19.81
CA GLY A 276 -20.29 -6.07 -19.98
C GLY A 276 -21.29 -7.03 -19.33
N HIS A 277 -20.83 -7.97 -18.49
CA HIS A 277 -21.69 -8.98 -17.91
C HIS A 277 -22.39 -8.45 -16.65
N HIS A 278 -23.72 -8.54 -16.59
CA HIS A 278 -24.52 -7.99 -15.49
C HIS A 278 -24.19 -8.58 -14.11
N ASP A 279 -23.83 -9.86 -14.03
CA ASP A 279 -23.39 -10.49 -12.78
C ASP A 279 -21.97 -10.09 -12.30
N TRP A 280 -21.22 -9.35 -13.11
CA TRP A 280 -19.85 -8.95 -12.79
C TRP A 280 -19.78 -7.47 -12.41
N ALA A 281 -19.12 -7.16 -11.30
CA ALA A 281 -18.80 -5.79 -10.94
C ALA A 281 -17.74 -5.24 -11.91
N TYR A 282 -18.02 -4.10 -12.55
CA TYR A 282 -17.03 -3.43 -13.37
C TYR A 282 -15.98 -2.75 -12.48
N GLY A 283 -14.69 -3.02 -12.71
CA GLY A 283 -13.58 -2.66 -11.83
C GLY A 283 -13.16 -1.19 -11.89
N LEU A 284 -14.13 -0.27 -11.92
CA LEU A 284 -13.91 1.18 -11.93
C LEU A 284 -14.66 1.82 -10.75
N PRO A 285 -14.05 1.87 -9.55
CA PRO A 285 -14.69 2.36 -8.32
C PRO A 285 -15.23 3.78 -8.43
N GLU A 286 -14.57 4.61 -9.23
CA GLU A 286 -14.85 6.04 -9.37
C GLU A 286 -16.12 6.35 -10.17
N LEU A 287 -16.83 5.34 -10.69
CA LEU A 287 -18.11 5.55 -11.35
C LEU A 287 -19.17 6.08 -10.40
N SER A 288 -19.28 5.53 -9.19
CA SER A 288 -20.20 6.01 -8.17
C SER A 288 -19.93 5.35 -6.82
N PRO A 289 -20.42 5.91 -5.69
CA PRO A 289 -20.38 5.23 -4.41
C PRO A 289 -21.01 3.83 -4.44
N ALA A 290 -22.10 3.66 -5.20
CA ALA A 290 -22.76 2.37 -5.37
C ALA A 290 -21.86 1.37 -6.13
N GLN A 291 -21.13 1.82 -7.16
CA GLN A 291 -20.19 0.97 -7.88
C GLN A 291 -19.01 0.55 -7.00
N ARG A 292 -18.44 1.47 -6.22
CA ARG A 292 -17.40 1.15 -5.23
C ARG A 292 -17.89 0.09 -4.23
N THR A 293 -19.10 0.23 -3.68
CA THR A 293 -19.70 -0.77 -2.79
C THR A 293 -19.90 -2.10 -3.51
N ARG A 294 -20.37 -2.09 -4.77
CA ARG A 294 -20.55 -3.30 -5.57
C ARG A 294 -19.25 -4.06 -5.75
N ILE A 295 -18.12 -3.38 -5.97
CA ILE A 295 -16.79 -4.01 -6.05
C ILE A 295 -16.40 -4.64 -4.71
N ARG A 296 -16.62 -3.95 -3.58
CA ARG A 296 -16.29 -4.46 -2.24
C ARG A 296 -16.99 -5.78 -1.92
N THR A 297 -18.22 -5.97 -2.39
CA THR A 297 -19.04 -7.14 -2.05
C THR A 297 -19.12 -8.20 -3.15
N ALA A 298 -18.58 -7.93 -4.35
CA ALA A 298 -18.68 -8.86 -5.47
C ALA A 298 -17.72 -10.04 -5.35
N GLN A 299 -18.17 -11.20 -5.83
CA GLN A 299 -17.29 -12.37 -6.04
C GLN A 299 -16.72 -12.42 -7.47
N ARG A 300 -17.18 -11.55 -8.35
CA ARG A 300 -16.85 -11.53 -9.77
C ARG A 300 -16.62 -10.09 -10.20
N ILE A 301 -15.37 -9.74 -10.47
CA ILE A 301 -14.94 -8.38 -10.78
C ILE A 301 -14.21 -8.39 -12.13
N ALA A 302 -14.64 -7.54 -13.06
CA ALA A 302 -14.05 -7.41 -14.38
C ALA A 302 -13.22 -6.12 -14.45
N VAL A 303 -11.90 -6.24 -14.59
CA VAL A 303 -10.98 -5.11 -14.69
C VAL A 303 -11.22 -4.38 -16.03
N PRO A 304 -11.35 -3.05 -16.01
CA PRO A 304 -11.65 -2.27 -17.20
C PRO A 304 -10.47 -2.24 -18.19
N GLY A 305 -10.76 -1.92 -19.45
CA GLY A 305 -9.72 -1.66 -20.45
C GLY A 305 -9.11 -0.27 -20.32
N CYS A 306 -7.81 -0.14 -20.57
CA CYS A 306 -7.09 1.14 -20.45
C CYS A 306 -7.75 2.31 -21.22
N HIS A 307 -8.13 2.11 -22.49
CA HIS A 307 -8.85 3.12 -23.28
C HIS A 307 -10.26 3.39 -22.73
N ALA A 308 -10.96 2.34 -22.29
CA ALA A 308 -12.30 2.45 -21.73
C ALA A 308 -12.27 3.25 -20.43
N SER A 309 -11.36 2.94 -19.49
CA SER A 309 -11.20 3.65 -18.22
C SER A 309 -11.03 5.15 -18.44
N ALA A 310 -10.07 5.57 -19.28
CA ALA A 310 -9.84 6.99 -19.55
C ALA A 310 -11.05 7.67 -20.21
N PHE A 311 -11.68 7.03 -21.20
CA PHE A 311 -12.88 7.56 -21.83
C PHE A 311 -14.03 7.72 -20.83
N ILE A 312 -14.40 6.64 -20.13
CA ILE A 312 -15.53 6.59 -19.21
C ILE A 312 -15.37 7.63 -18.10
N LEU A 313 -14.17 7.75 -17.51
CA LEU A 313 -13.89 8.74 -16.47
C LEU A 313 -14.03 10.20 -16.95
N SER A 314 -13.90 10.47 -18.26
CA SER A 314 -14.09 11.83 -18.79
C SER A 314 -15.52 12.11 -19.28
N VAL A 315 -16.33 11.08 -19.50
CA VAL A 315 -17.65 11.21 -20.14
C VAL A 315 -18.81 10.87 -19.20
N HIS A 316 -18.71 9.78 -18.44
CA HIS A 316 -19.79 9.32 -17.54
C HIS A 316 -20.30 10.43 -16.60
N PRO A 317 -19.43 11.21 -15.91
CA PRO A 317 -19.91 12.29 -15.03
C PRO A 317 -20.79 13.31 -15.73
N LEU A 318 -20.53 13.60 -17.00
CA LEU A 318 -21.29 14.58 -17.78
C LEU A 318 -22.68 14.06 -18.09
N ILE A 319 -22.82 12.76 -18.36
CA ILE A 319 -24.11 12.11 -18.59
C ILE A 319 -24.87 11.95 -17.27
N ALA A 320 -24.20 11.44 -16.22
CA ALA A 320 -24.78 11.23 -14.90
C ALA A 320 -25.31 12.52 -14.26
N LYS A 321 -24.67 13.67 -14.53
CA LYS A 321 -25.11 15.00 -14.06
C LYS A 321 -26.10 15.70 -15.02
N GLY A 322 -26.50 15.06 -16.12
CA GLY A 322 -27.43 15.61 -17.10
C GLY A 322 -26.88 16.77 -17.93
N VAL A 323 -25.56 16.94 -17.94
CA VAL A 323 -24.83 17.99 -18.68
C VAL A 323 -24.70 17.62 -20.15
N MET A 324 -24.50 16.33 -20.43
CA MET A 324 -24.41 15.73 -21.76
C MET A 324 -25.54 14.72 -21.93
N PRO A 325 -26.34 14.79 -23.01
CA PRO A 325 -27.35 13.77 -23.26
C PRO A 325 -26.71 12.44 -23.72
N PRO A 326 -27.31 11.28 -23.43
CA PRO A 326 -26.78 9.96 -23.81
C PRO A 326 -26.54 9.76 -25.32
N ASP A 327 -27.26 10.48 -26.17
CA ASP A 327 -27.15 10.42 -27.64
C ASP A 327 -26.21 11.48 -28.23
N CYS A 328 -25.43 12.18 -27.39
CA CYS A 328 -24.44 13.15 -27.85
C CYS A 328 -23.43 12.49 -28.81
N PRO A 329 -23.22 13.05 -30.02
CA PRO A 329 -22.28 12.47 -30.98
C PRO A 329 -20.85 12.75 -30.52
N LEU A 330 -20.19 11.73 -30.00
CA LEU A 330 -18.82 11.82 -29.50
C LEU A 330 -17.81 11.30 -30.52
N SER A 331 -16.73 12.05 -30.68
CA SER A 331 -15.53 11.62 -31.41
C SER A 331 -14.35 11.60 -30.47
N SER A 332 -13.63 10.49 -30.45
CA SER A 332 -12.50 10.27 -29.57
C SER A 332 -11.36 9.57 -30.29
N HIS A 333 -10.14 9.91 -29.90
CA HIS A 333 -8.95 9.18 -30.28
C HIS A 333 -8.11 8.94 -29.04
N SER A 334 -7.20 7.98 -29.11
CA SER A 334 -6.24 7.75 -28.04
C SER A 334 -4.84 7.65 -28.58
N ILE A 335 -3.86 8.11 -27.81
CA ILE A 335 -2.45 7.80 -28.05
C ILE A 335 -1.99 6.90 -26.91
N THR A 336 -1.44 5.73 -27.24
CA THR A 336 -1.00 4.72 -26.27
C THR A 336 0.41 4.22 -26.56
N GLY A 337 1.13 3.86 -25.51
CA GLY A 337 2.38 3.14 -25.62
C GLY A 337 2.18 1.72 -26.15
N TYR A 338 3.23 1.14 -26.73
CA TYR A 338 3.16 -0.16 -27.40
C TYR A 338 2.96 -1.34 -26.44
N SER A 339 3.17 -1.17 -25.13
CA SER A 339 2.89 -2.21 -24.13
C SER A 339 1.42 -2.62 -24.08
N GLY A 340 0.49 -1.73 -24.47
CA GLY A 340 -0.94 -2.05 -24.58
C GLY A 340 -1.27 -3.12 -25.63
N GLY A 341 -0.37 -3.35 -26.59
CA GLY A 341 -0.50 -4.41 -27.60
C GLY A 341 -0.09 -5.80 -27.10
N GLY A 342 0.38 -5.93 -25.86
CA GLY A 342 0.81 -7.19 -25.27
C GLY A 342 2.15 -7.71 -25.81
N LYS A 343 2.51 -8.94 -25.41
CA LYS A 343 3.86 -9.51 -25.60
C LYS A 343 4.35 -9.50 -27.05
N GLN A 344 3.47 -9.77 -28.02
CA GLN A 344 3.84 -9.79 -29.44
C GLN A 344 4.21 -8.39 -29.95
N MET A 345 3.44 -7.37 -29.57
CA MET A 345 3.73 -5.99 -29.97
C MET A 345 4.98 -5.46 -29.26
N ILE A 346 5.13 -5.74 -27.96
CA ILE A 346 6.33 -5.37 -27.19
C ILE A 346 7.58 -5.92 -27.88
N ALA A 347 7.61 -7.22 -28.20
CA ALA A 347 8.74 -7.83 -28.89
C ALA A 347 9.04 -7.16 -30.24
N ALA A 348 8.00 -6.80 -31.02
CA ALA A 348 8.19 -6.14 -32.30
C ALA A 348 8.82 -4.73 -32.18
N TYR A 349 8.44 -3.95 -31.16
CA TYR A 349 9.02 -2.63 -30.92
C TYR A 349 10.43 -2.71 -30.31
N GLU A 350 10.70 -3.67 -29.44
CA GLU A 350 12.01 -3.84 -28.78
C GLU A 350 13.08 -4.42 -29.71
N GLN A 351 12.70 -5.21 -30.71
CA GLN A 351 13.63 -5.70 -31.73
C GLN A 351 14.18 -4.59 -32.63
N GLY A 352 13.43 -3.49 -32.82
CA GLY A 352 13.91 -2.29 -33.52
C GLY A 352 14.13 -2.44 -35.03
N GLU A 353 13.75 -3.55 -35.64
CA GLU A 353 14.08 -3.86 -37.05
C GLU A 353 13.17 -3.15 -38.07
N ASN A 354 11.98 -2.72 -37.67
CA ASN A 354 11.01 -2.11 -38.56
C ASN A 354 10.97 -0.57 -38.40
N PRO A 355 11.48 0.20 -39.37
CA PRO A 355 11.54 1.67 -39.27
C PRO A 355 10.15 2.32 -39.18
N LEU A 356 9.08 1.64 -39.62
CA LEU A 356 7.71 2.12 -39.49
C LEU A 356 7.23 2.20 -38.04
N LEU A 357 7.92 1.53 -37.10
CA LEU A 357 7.56 1.54 -35.67
C LEU A 357 8.01 2.82 -34.95
N THR A 358 8.78 3.69 -35.61
CA THR A 358 9.20 4.99 -35.05
C THR A 358 8.11 6.05 -35.15
N SER A 359 7.18 5.91 -36.09
CA SER A 359 6.08 6.85 -36.29
C SER A 359 4.81 6.37 -35.57
N PRO A 360 3.99 7.28 -35.01
CA PRO A 360 2.67 6.91 -34.51
C PRO A 360 1.78 6.29 -35.60
N ARG A 361 1.04 5.23 -35.26
CA ARG A 361 0.23 4.47 -36.22
C ARG A 361 -1.21 4.35 -35.74
N HIS A 362 -2.13 4.78 -36.59
CA HIS A 362 -3.55 4.51 -36.39
C HIS A 362 -3.82 3.03 -36.62
N TYR A 363 -4.73 2.46 -35.84
CA TYR A 363 -5.25 1.12 -36.05
C TYR A 363 -6.76 1.10 -35.82
N ALA A 364 -7.41 -0.04 -36.08
CA ALA A 364 -8.86 -0.16 -36.00
C ALA A 364 -9.62 0.83 -36.92
N LEU A 365 -9.08 1.09 -38.12
CA LEU A 365 -9.66 2.05 -39.08
C LEU A 365 -11.03 1.66 -39.66
N GLY A 366 -11.49 0.42 -39.41
CA GLY A 366 -12.87 0.01 -39.65
C GLY A 366 -13.86 0.54 -38.61
N LEU A 367 -13.41 1.33 -37.63
CA LEU A 367 -14.19 1.87 -36.50
C LEU A 367 -14.76 0.82 -35.56
N GLU A 368 -14.12 -0.36 -35.54
CA GLU A 368 -14.43 -1.45 -34.62
C GLU A 368 -13.27 -1.64 -33.63
N HIS A 369 -13.55 -1.56 -32.34
CA HIS A 369 -12.54 -1.76 -31.30
C HIS A 369 -13.13 -2.49 -30.09
N LYS A 370 -12.35 -3.39 -29.48
CA LYS A 370 -12.79 -4.23 -28.34
C LYS A 370 -13.28 -3.45 -27.11
N HIS A 371 -12.95 -2.16 -26.99
CA HIS A 371 -13.38 -1.31 -25.87
C HIS A 371 -14.67 -0.52 -26.15
N LEU A 372 -15.16 -0.46 -27.39
CA LEU A 372 -16.41 0.25 -27.71
C LEU A 372 -17.62 -0.25 -26.88
N PRO A 373 -17.80 -1.57 -26.63
CA PRO A 373 -18.87 -2.04 -25.77
C PRO A 373 -18.78 -1.49 -24.34
N GLU A 374 -17.58 -1.43 -23.76
CA GLU A 374 -17.35 -0.86 -22.43
C GLU A 374 -17.61 0.65 -22.41
N MET A 375 -17.05 1.37 -23.38
CA MET A 375 -17.19 2.82 -23.53
C MET A 375 -18.67 3.22 -23.67
N THR A 376 -19.46 2.41 -24.38
CA THR A 376 -20.89 2.68 -24.58
C THR A 376 -21.68 2.38 -23.31
N MET A 377 -21.52 1.17 -22.77
CA MET A 377 -22.32 0.69 -21.63
C MET A 377 -22.05 1.49 -20.36
N HIS A 378 -20.78 1.66 -19.98
CA HIS A 378 -20.41 2.22 -18.67
C HIS A 378 -20.31 3.75 -18.68
N ALA A 379 -20.22 4.38 -19.86
CA ALA A 379 -20.48 5.82 -19.96
C ALA A 379 -21.98 6.14 -20.10
N GLU A 380 -22.84 5.13 -20.23
CA GLU A 380 -24.30 5.28 -20.41
C GLU A 380 -24.68 6.03 -21.71
N LEU A 381 -23.94 5.73 -22.80
CA LEU A 381 -24.23 6.28 -24.12
C LEU A 381 -25.31 5.48 -24.84
N ALA A 382 -26.14 6.18 -25.62
CA ALA A 382 -27.13 5.56 -26.50
C ALA A 382 -26.48 4.90 -27.74
N ALA A 383 -25.29 5.35 -28.13
CA ALA A 383 -24.52 4.82 -29.25
C ALA A 383 -23.01 4.88 -29.00
N ALA A 384 -22.27 3.98 -29.64
CA ALA A 384 -20.82 3.95 -29.55
C ALA A 384 -20.19 5.23 -30.14
N PRO A 385 -19.14 5.80 -29.51
CA PRO A 385 -18.44 6.95 -30.05
C PRO A 385 -17.62 6.55 -31.30
N ILE A 386 -17.32 7.53 -32.15
CA ILE A 386 -16.27 7.34 -33.16
C ILE A 386 -14.94 7.25 -32.42
N PHE A 387 -14.27 6.10 -32.47
CA PHE A 387 -13.02 5.86 -31.75
C PHE A 387 -11.88 5.47 -32.68
N THR A 388 -10.81 6.26 -32.70
CA THR A 388 -9.62 6.02 -33.53
C THR A 388 -8.35 5.92 -32.68
N PRO A 389 -7.90 4.72 -32.30
CA PRO A 389 -6.72 4.57 -31.47
C PRO A 389 -5.42 4.64 -32.28
N ILE A 390 -4.37 5.17 -31.63
CA ILE A 390 -3.04 5.43 -32.18
C ILE A 390 -2.01 4.81 -31.24
N VAL A 391 -1.17 3.93 -31.76
CA VAL A 391 0.00 3.42 -31.02
C VAL A 391 1.22 4.27 -31.35
N ALA A 392 2.00 4.64 -30.34
CA ALA A 392 3.21 5.45 -30.46
C ALA A 392 4.45 4.72 -29.93
N ALA A 393 5.63 5.23 -30.30
CA ALA A 393 6.93 4.61 -30.04
C ALA A 393 7.48 4.86 -28.61
N PHE A 394 6.64 4.68 -27.60
CA PHE A 394 7.03 4.69 -26.19
C PHE A 394 6.41 3.49 -25.46
N TYR A 395 7.07 3.01 -24.40
CA TYR A 395 6.70 1.75 -23.77
C TYR A 395 5.30 1.78 -23.15
N GLN A 396 5.03 2.74 -22.27
CA GLN A 396 3.78 2.85 -21.53
C GLN A 396 3.34 4.32 -21.38
N GLY A 397 2.06 4.50 -21.11
CA GLY A 397 1.35 5.78 -21.08
C GLY A 397 0.17 5.76 -22.04
N LEU A 398 -0.92 6.43 -21.67
CA LEU A 398 -2.11 6.53 -22.49
C LEU A 398 -2.84 7.84 -22.22
N ALA A 399 -3.30 8.48 -23.29
CA ALA A 399 -4.23 9.59 -23.23
C ALA A 399 -5.41 9.32 -24.16
N VAL A 400 -6.63 9.47 -23.66
CA VAL A 400 -7.85 9.48 -24.47
C VAL A 400 -8.32 10.91 -24.57
N THR A 401 -8.46 11.38 -25.80
CA THR A 401 -8.95 12.70 -26.14
C THR A 401 -10.36 12.57 -26.69
N THR A 402 -11.32 13.31 -26.14
CA THR A 402 -12.70 13.31 -26.63
C THR A 402 -13.09 14.74 -26.99
N CYS A 403 -13.60 14.91 -28.20
CA CYS A 403 -13.97 16.20 -28.77
C CYS A 403 -15.49 16.25 -28.98
N PHE A 404 -16.11 17.34 -28.54
CA PHE A 404 -17.54 17.59 -28.76
C PHE A 404 -17.84 19.09 -28.79
N TYR A 405 -19.02 19.44 -29.30
CA TYR A 405 -19.47 20.83 -29.40
C TYR A 405 -20.34 21.19 -28.20
N SER A 406 -20.19 22.41 -27.68
CA SER A 406 -21.03 22.94 -26.59
C SER A 406 -22.52 22.93 -26.94
N ARG A 407 -22.87 23.05 -28.23
CA ARG A 407 -24.26 23.00 -28.70
C ARG A 407 -24.99 21.68 -28.45
N TYR A 408 -24.27 20.59 -28.16
CA TYR A 408 -24.86 19.31 -27.81
C TYR A 408 -25.04 19.13 -26.29
N LEU A 409 -24.54 20.07 -25.49
CA LEU A 409 -24.67 20.05 -24.04
C LEU A 409 -25.91 20.84 -23.58
N ALA A 410 -26.21 20.74 -22.29
CA ALA A 410 -27.25 21.56 -21.67
C ALA A 410 -26.99 23.08 -21.92
N PRO A 411 -28.06 23.90 -22.03
CA PRO A 411 -27.92 25.34 -22.29
C PRO A 411 -27.00 26.04 -21.28
N GLY A 412 -26.06 26.84 -21.79
CA GLY A 412 -25.10 27.60 -20.97
C GLY A 412 -23.87 26.81 -20.51
N VAL A 413 -23.74 25.53 -20.88
CA VAL A 413 -22.56 24.74 -20.55
C VAL A 413 -21.43 24.99 -21.56
N GLY A 414 -20.38 25.68 -21.09
CA GLY A 414 -19.10 25.80 -21.78
C GLY A 414 -18.02 24.86 -21.19
N PRO A 415 -16.77 24.93 -21.68
CA PRO A 415 -15.70 24.05 -21.22
C PRO A 415 -15.34 24.27 -19.73
N GLN A 416 -15.50 25.48 -19.20
CA GLN A 416 -15.34 25.77 -17.78
C GLN A 416 -16.37 25.01 -16.93
N GLN A 417 -17.63 24.94 -17.38
CA GLN A 417 -18.67 24.18 -16.68
C GLN A 417 -18.41 22.67 -16.76
N VAL A 418 -17.93 22.16 -17.90
CA VAL A 418 -17.50 20.76 -18.03
C VAL A 418 -16.39 20.44 -17.04
N GLN A 419 -15.38 21.31 -16.91
CA GLN A 419 -14.31 21.14 -15.93
C GLN A 419 -14.83 21.15 -14.50
N ALA A 420 -15.71 22.10 -14.16
CA ALA A 420 -16.29 22.20 -12.82
C ALA A 420 -17.10 20.95 -12.44
N VAL A 421 -17.89 20.41 -13.37
CA VAL A 421 -18.67 19.18 -13.16
C VAL A 421 -17.75 17.99 -12.89
N LEU A 422 -16.66 17.85 -13.65
CA LEU A 422 -15.69 16.78 -13.43
C LEU A 422 -14.98 16.95 -12.08
N ALA A 423 -14.56 18.17 -11.74
CA ALA A 423 -13.88 18.47 -10.48
C ALA A 423 -14.76 18.18 -9.26
N GLU A 424 -16.03 18.58 -9.31
CA GLU A 424 -17.03 18.27 -8.26
C GLU A 424 -17.26 16.76 -8.16
N TYR A 425 -17.41 16.07 -9.30
CA TYR A 425 -17.68 14.63 -9.31
C TYR A 425 -16.56 13.81 -8.65
N TYR A 426 -15.31 14.26 -8.81
CA TYR A 426 -14.12 13.52 -8.39
C TYR A 426 -13.39 14.11 -7.18
N GLU A 427 -13.99 15.09 -6.48
CA GLU A 427 -13.36 15.80 -5.35
C GLU A 427 -12.77 14.87 -4.27
N ASN A 428 -13.42 13.72 -4.04
CA ASN A 428 -13.04 12.76 -3.00
C ASN A 428 -12.40 11.47 -3.55
N GLU A 429 -12.02 11.45 -4.84
CA GLU A 429 -11.44 10.26 -5.46
C GLU A 429 -9.90 10.25 -5.34
N PRO A 430 -9.29 9.25 -4.67
CA PRO A 430 -7.88 9.29 -4.31
C PRO A 430 -6.92 9.18 -5.50
N PHE A 431 -7.41 8.68 -6.64
CA PHE A 431 -6.61 8.46 -7.85
C PHE A 431 -7.00 9.36 -9.01
N ILE A 432 -7.99 10.24 -8.85
CA ILE A 432 -8.44 11.13 -9.93
C ILE A 432 -8.00 12.55 -9.62
N ARG A 433 -7.27 13.15 -10.55
CA ARG A 433 -6.92 14.57 -10.51
C ARG A 433 -7.59 15.27 -11.68
N VAL A 434 -8.52 16.16 -11.39
CA VAL A 434 -9.07 17.07 -12.40
C VAL A 434 -8.23 18.35 -12.37
N ALA A 435 -7.55 18.65 -13.48
CA ALA A 435 -6.74 19.86 -13.59
C ALA A 435 -7.63 21.11 -13.63
N PRO A 436 -7.10 22.30 -13.25
CA PRO A 436 -7.76 23.56 -13.52
C PRO A 436 -8.17 23.69 -14.99
N PHE A 437 -9.21 24.47 -15.27
CA PHE A 437 -9.59 24.75 -16.65
C PHE A 437 -8.44 25.45 -17.39
N ASP A 438 -8.15 25.00 -18.61
CA ASP A 438 -7.09 25.55 -19.47
C ASP A 438 -5.72 25.57 -18.79
N ALA A 439 -5.39 24.48 -18.09
CA ALA A 439 -4.15 24.32 -17.31
C ALA A 439 -2.91 24.21 -18.20
N VAL A 440 -2.51 25.33 -18.80
CA VAL A 440 -1.35 25.49 -19.69
C VAL A 440 -0.04 25.07 -19.03
N GLU A 441 0.06 25.08 -17.70
CA GLU A 441 1.21 24.60 -16.94
C GLU A 441 1.46 23.09 -17.09
N ASN A 442 0.49 22.34 -17.60
CA ASN A 442 0.63 20.91 -17.91
C ASN A 442 1.00 20.65 -19.37
N LEU A 443 1.28 21.71 -20.13
CA LEU A 443 1.76 21.65 -21.51
C LEU A 443 3.24 22.03 -21.57
N ASP A 444 4.02 21.27 -22.33
CA ASP A 444 5.39 21.62 -22.67
C ASP A 444 5.37 22.41 -23.99
N GLN A 445 5.49 23.74 -23.92
CA GLN A 445 5.42 24.63 -25.10
C GLN A 445 4.17 24.41 -25.97
N GLY A 446 3.04 24.07 -25.34
CA GLY A 446 1.77 23.78 -26.02
C GLY A 446 1.59 22.30 -26.42
N PHE A 447 2.59 21.45 -26.19
CA PHE A 447 2.52 20.00 -26.44
C PHE A 447 2.09 19.25 -25.17
N PHE A 448 1.21 18.26 -25.32
CA PHE A 448 0.70 17.48 -24.20
C PHE A 448 1.59 16.26 -23.90
N ASN A 449 2.09 16.15 -22.67
CA ASN A 449 2.85 14.97 -22.24
C ASN A 449 1.89 13.80 -21.93
N ILE A 450 1.97 12.71 -22.69
CA ILE A 450 1.12 11.53 -22.49
C ILE A 450 1.62 10.62 -21.34
N GLN A 451 2.90 10.72 -20.98
CA GLN A 451 3.59 9.75 -20.11
C GLN A 451 3.66 10.14 -18.63
N GLU A 452 3.16 11.30 -18.24
CA GLU A 452 3.29 11.85 -16.88
C GLU A 452 2.65 10.99 -15.77
N CYS A 453 1.71 10.10 -16.12
CA CYS A 453 1.06 9.20 -15.16
C CYS A 453 1.76 7.84 -15.05
N ASN A 454 2.84 7.60 -15.79
CA ASN A 454 3.57 6.34 -15.80
C ASN A 454 4.01 5.93 -14.37
N HIS A 455 3.93 4.63 -14.09
CA HIS A 455 4.22 4.01 -12.79
C HIS A 455 3.28 4.43 -11.64
N THR A 456 2.12 4.98 -11.97
CA THR A 456 1.10 5.35 -10.98
C THR A 456 -0.24 4.68 -11.26
N ASN A 457 -1.13 4.71 -10.27
CA ASN A 457 -2.54 4.41 -10.45
C ASN A 457 -3.38 5.69 -10.69
N ARG A 458 -2.74 6.84 -10.92
CA ARG A 458 -3.39 8.14 -11.11
C ARG A 458 -4.03 8.26 -12.50
N VAL A 459 -5.16 8.97 -12.56
CA VAL A 459 -5.73 9.53 -13.80
C VAL A 459 -5.74 11.05 -13.69
N ASP A 460 -5.13 11.71 -14.66
CA ASP A 460 -5.24 13.17 -14.80
C ASP A 460 -6.29 13.49 -15.88
N ILE A 461 -7.30 14.29 -15.54
CA ILE A 461 -8.36 14.74 -16.45
C ILE A 461 -8.20 16.24 -16.72
N PHE A 462 -8.17 16.61 -17.99
CA PHE A 462 -8.01 17.97 -18.47
C PHE A 462 -9.20 18.37 -19.33
N VAL A 463 -9.55 19.65 -19.27
CA VAL A 463 -10.55 20.25 -20.16
C VAL A 463 -9.96 21.51 -20.78
N PHE A 464 -9.94 21.54 -22.11
CA PHE A 464 -9.60 22.71 -22.90
C PHE A 464 -10.75 23.05 -23.84
N GLY A 465 -10.72 24.25 -24.42
CA GLY A 465 -11.68 24.60 -25.46
C GLY A 465 -11.92 26.08 -25.59
N ASN A 466 -12.96 26.39 -26.36
CA ASN A 466 -13.50 27.73 -26.52
C ASN A 466 -15.02 27.67 -26.37
N LYS A 467 -15.72 28.77 -26.69
CA LYS A 467 -17.17 28.86 -26.58
C LYS A 467 -17.95 27.79 -27.37
N ASP A 468 -17.37 27.24 -28.45
CA ASP A 468 -18.07 26.34 -29.38
C ASP A 468 -17.57 24.88 -29.29
N ARG A 469 -16.27 24.69 -29.05
CA ARG A 469 -15.58 23.38 -29.13
C ARG A 469 -14.88 23.06 -27.82
N ILE A 470 -15.13 21.86 -27.32
CA ILE A 470 -14.60 21.35 -26.05
C ILE A 470 -13.76 20.12 -26.36
N VAL A 471 -12.64 20.01 -25.66
CA VAL A 471 -11.82 18.80 -25.65
C VAL A 471 -11.55 18.39 -24.21
N THR A 472 -11.85 17.13 -23.91
CA THR A 472 -11.41 16.48 -22.67
C THR A 472 -10.24 15.56 -22.99
N ILE A 473 -9.26 15.51 -22.09
CA ILE A 473 -8.14 14.57 -22.17
C ILE A 473 -8.04 13.84 -20.84
N ALA A 474 -8.16 12.51 -20.84
CA ALA A 474 -7.89 11.67 -19.68
C ALA A 474 -6.59 10.90 -19.90
N ARG A 475 -5.60 11.15 -19.04
CA ARG A 475 -4.25 10.56 -19.10
C ARG A 475 -4.04 9.59 -17.95
N LEU A 476 -3.54 8.39 -18.25
CA LEU A 476 -3.22 7.36 -17.26
C LEU A 476 -2.07 6.47 -17.74
N ASP A 477 -1.51 5.66 -16.84
CA ASP A 477 -0.62 4.55 -17.22
C ASP A 477 -1.45 3.35 -17.71
N ASN A 478 -1.26 2.92 -18.96
CA ASN A 478 -1.99 1.79 -19.53
C ASN A 478 -1.69 0.44 -18.85
N LEU A 479 -0.55 0.28 -18.19
CA LEU A 479 -0.21 -0.91 -17.39
C LEU A 479 -0.55 -0.72 -15.90
N GLY A 480 -0.50 0.52 -15.41
CA GLY A 480 -0.94 0.93 -14.08
C GLY A 480 -2.47 0.97 -13.98
N LYS A 481 -3.06 2.15 -13.83
CA LYS A 481 -4.52 2.34 -13.73
C LYS A 481 -5.32 1.76 -14.90
N GLY A 482 -4.69 1.61 -16.06
CA GLY A 482 -5.32 0.98 -17.23
C GLY A 482 -5.36 -0.55 -17.20
N ALA A 483 -4.70 -1.20 -16.24
CA ALA A 483 -4.68 -2.66 -16.09
C ALA A 483 -4.39 -3.10 -14.64
N SER A 484 -3.11 -3.30 -14.29
CA SER A 484 -2.73 -3.97 -13.04
C SER A 484 -3.06 -3.13 -11.80
N GLY A 485 -2.91 -1.81 -11.87
CA GLY A 485 -3.28 -0.89 -10.80
C GLY A 485 -4.78 -0.91 -10.49
N ALA A 486 -5.64 -0.93 -11.52
CA ALA A 486 -7.08 -1.10 -11.34
C ALA A 486 -7.44 -2.45 -10.72
N ALA A 487 -6.73 -3.52 -11.11
CA ALA A 487 -6.93 -4.86 -10.55
C ALA A 487 -6.59 -4.91 -9.05
N ILE A 488 -5.46 -4.30 -8.65
CA ILE A 488 -5.06 -4.20 -7.24
C ILE A 488 -6.00 -3.27 -6.45
N GLN A 489 -6.48 -2.17 -7.03
CA GLN A 489 -7.47 -1.30 -6.39
C GLN A 489 -8.77 -2.07 -6.09
N CYS A 490 -9.22 -2.90 -7.03
CA CYS A 490 -10.36 -3.80 -6.82
C CYS A 490 -10.10 -4.83 -5.73
N MET A 491 -8.90 -5.42 -5.70
CA MET A 491 -8.48 -6.37 -4.66
C MET A 491 -8.51 -5.72 -3.28
N ASN A 492 -7.93 -4.53 -3.13
CA ASN A 492 -7.92 -3.79 -1.86
C ASN A 492 -9.35 -3.56 -1.35
N LEU A 493 -10.25 -3.10 -2.22
CA LEU A 493 -11.67 -2.92 -1.89
C LEU A 493 -12.32 -4.23 -1.46
N ARG A 494 -12.09 -5.33 -2.19
CA ARG A 494 -12.66 -6.65 -1.88
C ARG A 494 -12.13 -7.25 -0.58
N MET A 495 -10.89 -6.94 -0.22
CA MET A 495 -10.25 -7.37 1.03
C MET A 495 -10.63 -6.48 2.24
N GLY A 496 -11.30 -5.34 2.01
CA GLY A 496 -11.53 -4.34 3.05
C GLY A 496 -10.26 -3.59 3.47
N ALA A 497 -9.19 -3.66 2.67
CA ALA A 497 -7.97 -2.90 2.88
C ALA A 497 -8.13 -1.44 2.42
N SER A 498 -7.15 -0.59 2.74
CA SER A 498 -7.08 0.77 2.17
C SER A 498 -7.05 0.67 0.64
N GLU A 499 -7.92 1.42 -0.04
CA GLU A 499 -8.01 1.45 -1.51
C GLU A 499 -6.66 1.80 -2.17
N MET A 500 -5.81 2.54 -1.44
CA MET A 500 -4.49 2.99 -1.89
C MET A 500 -3.33 2.04 -1.57
N ALA A 501 -3.57 0.92 -0.86
CA ALA A 501 -2.51 0.02 -0.45
C ALA A 501 -1.73 -0.54 -1.66
N GLY A 502 -0.40 -0.39 -1.66
CA GLY A 502 0.47 -0.86 -2.75
C GLY A 502 0.33 -0.08 -4.07
N LEU A 503 -0.38 1.06 -4.07
CA LEU A 503 -0.65 1.86 -5.26
C LEU A 503 -0.16 3.30 -5.10
N THR A 504 0.59 3.77 -6.10
CA THR A 504 1.13 5.13 -6.13
C THR A 504 0.09 6.10 -6.71
N ALA A 505 -0.30 7.14 -5.96
CA ALA A 505 -1.25 8.17 -6.39
C ALA A 505 -0.59 9.47 -6.91
N ILE A 506 0.73 9.63 -6.74
CA ILE A 506 1.49 10.82 -7.17
C ILE A 506 2.75 10.34 -7.89
N ALA A 507 3.03 10.92 -9.05
CA ALA A 507 4.22 10.66 -9.87
C ALA A 507 5.43 11.41 -9.31
#